data_AF-A0A0F9QXN9-F1
#
_entry.id   AF-A0A0F9QXN9-F1
#
_cell.length_a   1.000
_cell.length_b   1.000
_cell.length_c   1.000
_cell.angle_alpha   90.00
_cell.angle_beta   90.00
_cell.angle_gamma   90.00
#
_symmetry.space_group_name_H-M   'P 1'
#
loop_
_entity.id
_entity.type
_entity.pdbx_description
1 polymer ?
#
loop_
_entity_poly.entity_id
_entity_poly.type
_entity_poly.pdbx_seq_one_letter_code
_entity_poly.pdbx_strand_id
1 'polypeptide(L)'
;MAGITQTAWVATTINGHLVLKCNLTQVSTALYDNFTLKTPKELDPTKSWLLFVNTTAVATGDGAGLPVDLWAGYDDNFALTGAASDVSVTSGYEVAGSIMDDVHSEKLASRIDPNYNGAVIQAATDTAGMINVGTAPYYAINMDDAGELGAVTTYIVITQ
;
A
#
# COMPACT_ATOMS: atom_id res chain seq x y z
N MET A 1 9.07 12.05 12.74
CA MET A 1 9.93 10.89 12.43
C MET A 1 10.96 11.36 11.43
N ALA A 2 12.23 11.44 11.84
CA ALA A 2 13.32 11.79 10.92
C ALA A 2 13.63 10.52 10.12
N GLY A 3 13.20 10.44 8.85
CA GLY A 3 13.44 9.25 8.03
C GLY A 3 12.39 8.95 6.96
N ILE A 4 11.13 9.36 7.17
CA ILE A 4 10.02 9.07 6.26
C ILE A 4 9.32 10.35 5.85
N THR A 5 9.07 10.50 4.55
CA THR A 5 8.20 11.53 3.99
C THR A 5 7.14 10.88 3.12
N GLN A 6 5.88 11.07 3.48
CA GLN A 6 4.72 10.67 2.69
C GLN A 6 4.09 11.92 2.05
N THR A 7 3.71 11.84 0.78
CA THR A 7 2.94 12.92 0.15
C THR A 7 1.44 12.70 0.37
N ALA A 8 0.66 13.79 0.33
CA ALA A 8 -0.80 13.66 0.22
C ALA A 8 -1.17 12.91 -1.07
N TRP A 9 -2.34 12.26 -1.05
CA TRP A 9 -2.94 11.69 -2.24
C TRP A 9 -3.35 12.79 -3.22
N VAL A 10 -2.96 12.63 -4.47
CA VAL A 10 -3.40 13.49 -5.57
C VAL A 10 -4.42 12.71 -6.39
N ALA A 11 -5.67 13.17 -6.38
CA ALA A 11 -6.75 12.61 -7.16
C ALA A 11 -6.82 13.28 -8.55
N THR A 12 -6.88 12.46 -9.60
CA THR A 12 -7.04 12.91 -10.98
C THR A 12 -8.00 11.98 -11.73
N THR A 13 -8.62 12.47 -12.80
CA THR A 13 -9.40 11.63 -13.72
C THR A 13 -8.64 11.47 -15.02
N ILE A 14 -8.37 10.23 -15.43
CA ILE A 14 -7.67 9.90 -16.68
C ILE A 14 -8.55 8.94 -17.46
N ASN A 15 -8.96 9.33 -18.68
CA ASN A 15 -9.84 8.54 -19.54
C ASN A 15 -11.13 8.04 -18.83
N GLY A 16 -11.67 8.84 -17.91
CA GLY A 16 -12.88 8.49 -17.15
C GLY A 16 -12.64 7.63 -15.91
N HIS A 17 -11.40 7.23 -15.62
CA HIS A 17 -11.04 6.50 -14.39
C HIS A 17 -10.48 7.43 -13.33
N LEU A 18 -10.79 7.16 -12.07
CA LEU A 18 -10.14 7.79 -10.94
C LEU A 18 -8.72 7.25 -10.83
N VAL A 19 -7.75 8.14 -10.70
CA VAL A 19 -6.34 7.81 -10.46
C VAL A 19 -5.87 8.61 -9.25
N LEU A 20 -5.55 7.89 -8.17
CA LEU A 20 -4.98 8.44 -6.94
C LEU A 20 -3.49 8.13 -6.92
N LYS A 21 -2.65 9.11 -6.60
CA LYS A 21 -1.20 8.95 -6.53
C LYS A 21 -0.65 9.50 -5.23
N CYS A 22 0.26 8.78 -4.59
CA CYS A 22 1.10 9.32 -3.53
C CYS A 22 2.49 8.68 -3.60
N ASN A 23 3.44 9.32 -2.94
CA ASN A 23 4.82 8.83 -2.85
C ASN A 23 5.17 8.62 -1.38
N LEU A 24 5.90 7.54 -1.14
CA LEU A 24 6.60 7.26 0.11
C LEU A 24 8.08 7.44 -0.17
N THR A 25 8.73 8.38 0.51
CA THR A 25 10.17 8.61 0.40
C THR A 25 10.81 8.29 1.72
N GLN A 26 11.73 7.34 1.70
CA GLN A 26 12.56 6.99 2.82
C GLN A 26 13.98 7.52 2.61
N VAL A 27 14.49 8.22 3.61
CA VAL A 27 15.90 8.59 3.68
C VAL A 27 16.59 7.57 4.57
N SER A 28 17.78 7.10 4.18
CA SER A 28 18.54 6.00 4.80
C SER A 28 18.64 6.13 6.32
N THR A 29 17.68 5.53 7.02
CA THR A 29 17.62 5.41 8.49
C THR A 29 16.93 4.09 8.75
N ALA A 30 17.41 3.33 9.74
CA ALA A 30 16.89 2.02 10.16
C ALA A 30 15.38 2.08 10.46
N LEU A 31 14.56 1.89 9.43
CA LEU A 31 13.11 1.89 9.49
C LEU A 31 12.65 0.60 8.81
N TYR A 32 11.70 -0.05 9.47
CA TYR A 32 11.15 -1.33 9.07
C TYR A 32 9.79 -1.13 8.37
N ASP A 33 9.11 -0.02 8.64
CA ASP A 33 7.83 0.30 8.02
C ASP A 33 7.82 1.64 7.31
N ASN A 34 6.99 1.73 6.29
CA ASN A 34 6.59 2.99 5.68
C ASN A 34 5.16 2.91 5.16
N PHE A 35 4.29 3.78 5.66
CA PHE A 35 2.87 3.76 5.33
C PHE A 35 2.41 5.03 4.62
N THR A 36 1.37 4.91 3.80
CA THR A 36 0.67 6.04 3.22
C THR A 36 -0.24 6.72 4.23
N LEU A 37 -0.58 7.98 3.97
CA LEU A 37 -1.80 8.56 4.52
C LEU A 37 -3.00 7.72 4.06
N LYS A 38 -4.11 7.78 4.81
CA LYS A 38 -5.36 7.19 4.37
C LYS A 38 -5.79 7.72 3.00
N THR A 39 -6.41 6.88 2.19
CA THR A 39 -6.98 7.25 0.90
C THR A 39 -8.00 8.39 1.07
N PRO A 40 -8.23 9.20 0.03
CA PRO A 40 -9.28 10.21 0.05
C PRO A 40 -10.66 9.56 -0.23
N LYS A 41 -11.76 10.28 0.07
CA LYS A 41 -13.15 9.76 0.01
C LYS A 41 -13.65 9.48 -1.42
N GLU A 42 -12.89 9.93 -2.42
CA GLU A 42 -13.16 9.78 -3.84
C GLU A 42 -13.07 8.31 -4.29
N LEU A 43 -12.32 7.47 -3.58
CA LEU A 43 -12.27 6.03 -3.84
C LEU A 43 -13.61 5.40 -3.40
N ASP A 44 -14.38 4.87 -4.35
CA ASP A 44 -15.65 4.21 -4.09
C ASP A 44 -15.39 2.82 -3.48
N PRO A 45 -15.70 2.60 -2.19
CA PRO A 45 -15.32 1.36 -1.52
C PRO A 45 -16.19 0.16 -1.94
N THR A 46 -17.21 0.38 -2.77
CA THR A 46 -18.09 -0.69 -3.27
C THR A 46 -17.64 -1.29 -4.59
N LYS A 47 -16.63 -0.68 -5.23
CA LYS A 47 -16.10 -1.08 -6.54
C LYS A 47 -14.68 -1.60 -6.41
N SER A 48 -14.33 -2.55 -7.27
CA SER A 48 -12.96 -3.04 -7.38
C SER A 48 -12.03 -1.93 -7.87
N TRP A 49 -10.78 -2.00 -7.47
CA TRP A 49 -9.72 -1.06 -7.86
C TRP A 49 -8.40 -1.81 -8.04
N LEU A 50 -7.46 -1.19 -8.75
CA LEU A 50 -6.11 -1.71 -8.92
C LEU A 50 -5.14 -0.90 -8.08
N LEU A 51 -4.30 -1.60 -7.33
CA LEU A 51 -3.18 -1.04 -6.60
C LEU A 51 -1.89 -1.31 -7.38
N PHE A 52 -1.12 -0.27 -7.63
CA PHE A 52 0.24 -0.36 -8.13
C PHE A 52 1.19 0.17 -7.06
N VAL A 53 2.20 -0.63 -6.75
CA VAL A 53 3.29 -0.26 -5.84
C VAL A 53 4.58 -0.56 -6.58
N ASN A 54 5.38 0.47 -6.83
CA ASN A 54 6.62 0.33 -7.57
C ASN A 54 7.66 1.35 -7.12
N THR A 55 8.93 1.10 -7.42
CA THR A 55 10.04 1.97 -7.01
C THR A 55 10.93 2.35 -8.21
N THR A 56 11.87 3.28 -8.04
CA THR A 56 12.97 3.46 -9.02
C THR A 56 14.13 2.49 -8.81
N ALA A 57 14.18 1.78 -7.68
CA ALA A 57 15.24 0.82 -7.40
C ALA A 57 15.04 -0.48 -8.20
N VAL A 58 16.13 -1.08 -8.70
CA VAL A 58 16.09 -2.32 -9.51
C VAL A 58 15.48 -3.48 -8.70
N ALA A 59 15.79 -3.50 -7.42
CA ALA A 59 15.06 -4.13 -6.33
C ALA A 59 15.47 -3.35 -5.06
N THR A 60 14.78 -3.53 -3.92
CA THR A 60 15.34 -3.07 -2.63
C THR A 60 16.64 -3.79 -2.25
N GLY A 61 17.11 -4.73 -3.08
CA GLY A 61 18.48 -5.22 -3.10
C GLY A 61 18.72 -6.34 -2.09
N ASP A 62 18.36 -7.56 -2.49
CA ASP A 62 18.68 -8.85 -1.85
C ASP A 62 18.06 -9.12 -0.47
N GLY A 63 16.98 -9.92 -0.48
CA GLY A 63 16.68 -10.90 0.58
C GLY A 63 15.68 -10.49 1.66
N ALA A 64 15.24 -9.25 1.70
CA ALA A 64 14.20 -8.80 2.61
C ALA A 64 12.90 -8.63 1.81
N GLY A 65 12.03 -9.64 1.86
CA GLY A 65 10.71 -9.61 1.23
C GLY A 65 9.96 -8.41 1.77
N LEU A 66 9.37 -7.61 0.89
CA LEU A 66 8.59 -6.43 1.25
C LEU A 66 7.10 -6.76 1.17
N PRO A 67 6.52 -7.46 2.17
CA PRO A 67 5.09 -7.62 2.24
C PRO A 67 4.44 -6.25 2.30
N VAL A 68 3.94 -5.80 1.17
CA VAL A 68 3.02 -4.68 1.14
C VAL A 68 1.77 -5.16 1.85
N ASP A 69 1.32 -4.44 2.87
CA ASP A 69 0.07 -4.73 3.57
C ASP A 69 -0.97 -3.67 3.26
N LEU A 70 -2.23 -4.10 3.33
CA LEU A 70 -3.38 -3.26 3.14
C LEU A 70 -4.17 -3.17 4.44
N TRP A 71 -4.39 -1.94 4.87
CA TRP A 71 -5.12 -1.60 6.07
C TRP A 71 -6.43 -0.90 5.70
N ALA A 72 -7.51 -1.24 6.39
CA ALA A 72 -8.82 -0.61 6.23
C ALA A 72 -9.14 0.26 7.43
N GLY A 73 -9.55 1.50 7.16
CA GLY A 73 -10.00 2.47 8.16
C GLY A 73 -11.51 2.58 8.20
N TYR A 74 -12.08 2.65 9.41
CA TYR A 74 -13.54 2.69 9.61
C TYR A 74 -14.13 4.09 9.67
N ASP A 75 -13.32 5.10 9.98
CA ASP A 75 -13.78 6.48 10.13
C ASP A 75 -12.68 7.53 9.86
N ASP A 76 -13.06 8.80 10.00
CA ASP A 76 -12.21 9.95 9.70
C ASP A 76 -10.99 10.08 10.65
N ASN A 77 -10.92 9.32 11.75
CA ASN A 77 -9.75 9.29 12.64
C ASN A 77 -8.70 8.26 12.25
N PHE A 78 -8.97 7.40 11.25
CA PHE A 78 -8.03 6.36 10.81
C PHE A 78 -6.65 6.94 10.44
N ALA A 79 -5.61 6.39 11.09
CA ALA A 79 -4.21 6.67 10.82
C ALA A 79 -3.36 5.47 11.27
N LEU A 80 -2.25 5.26 10.57
CA LEU A 80 -1.19 4.34 10.96
C LEU A 80 -0.02 5.14 11.55
N THR A 81 0.61 4.58 12.59
CA THR A 81 1.85 5.07 13.18
C THR A 81 2.70 3.89 13.67
N GLY A 82 3.97 4.14 14.02
CA GLY A 82 4.85 3.10 14.56
C GLY A 82 5.91 2.65 13.55
N ALA A 83 6.56 1.53 13.88
CA ALA A 83 7.52 0.82 13.04
C ALA A 83 7.74 -0.61 13.60
N ALA A 84 8.20 -1.52 12.73
CA ALA A 84 8.38 -2.94 13.00
C ALA A 84 7.15 -3.57 13.69
N SER A 85 7.37 -4.35 14.75
CA SER A 85 6.30 -5.00 15.52
C SER A 85 5.34 -4.04 16.25
N ASP A 86 5.58 -2.73 16.23
CA ASP A 86 4.84 -1.73 16.99
C ASP A 86 3.94 -0.84 16.11
N VAL A 87 3.53 -1.31 14.92
CA VAL A 87 2.51 -0.62 14.10
C VAL A 87 1.20 -0.48 14.90
N SER A 88 0.75 0.76 15.04
CA SER A 88 -0.44 1.16 15.77
C SER A 88 -1.47 1.78 14.83
N VAL A 89 -2.75 1.49 15.07
CA VAL A 89 -3.88 2.01 14.29
C VAL A 89 -4.94 2.63 15.20
N THR A 90 -5.49 3.78 14.80
CA THR A 90 -6.48 4.52 15.60
C THR A 90 -7.93 4.08 15.37
N SER A 91 -8.33 3.77 14.14
CA SER A 91 -9.69 3.31 13.79
C SER A 91 -9.66 2.48 12.50
N GLY A 92 -9.13 1.26 12.61
CA GLY A 92 -8.92 0.39 11.47
C GLY A 92 -8.26 -0.92 11.86
N TYR A 93 -7.92 -1.71 10.85
CA TYR A 93 -7.26 -3.01 11.00
C TYR A 93 -6.58 -3.40 9.68
N GLU A 94 -5.59 -4.27 9.78
CA GLU A 94 -5.00 -4.92 8.62
C GLU A 94 -6.03 -5.88 8.01
N VAL A 95 -6.32 -5.71 6.71
CA VAL A 95 -7.28 -6.53 5.98
C VAL A 95 -6.61 -7.56 5.10
N ALA A 96 -5.36 -7.30 4.69
CA ALA A 96 -4.57 -8.24 3.92
C ALA A 96 -3.08 -7.92 4.07
N GLY A 97 -2.33 -8.84 4.63
CA GLY A 97 -0.87 -8.77 4.69
C GLY A 97 -0.20 -9.45 3.50
N SER A 98 1.02 -9.04 3.19
CA SER A 98 1.85 -9.62 2.12
C SER A 98 1.13 -9.68 0.77
N ILE A 99 0.40 -8.61 0.43
CA ILE A 99 -0.34 -8.49 -0.83
C ILE A 99 0.57 -8.26 -2.03
N MET A 100 1.82 -7.93 -1.80
CA MET A 100 2.91 -7.89 -2.77
C MET A 100 4.17 -8.35 -2.03
N ASP A 101 4.88 -9.35 -2.56
CA ASP A 101 6.05 -9.96 -1.91
C ASP A 101 7.30 -9.07 -2.02
N ASP A 102 7.46 -8.36 -3.15
CA ASP A 102 8.55 -7.42 -3.36
C ASP A 102 8.09 -6.18 -4.13
N VAL A 103 8.67 -5.02 -3.78
CA VAL A 103 8.47 -3.77 -4.51
C VAL A 103 9.66 -3.52 -5.45
N HIS A 104 9.40 -3.64 -6.75
CA HIS A 104 10.42 -3.51 -7.79
C HIS A 104 10.19 -2.32 -8.71
N SER A 105 11.15 -2.09 -9.62
CA SER A 105 10.99 -1.11 -10.71
C SER A 105 9.92 -1.50 -11.73
N GLU A 106 9.61 -2.80 -11.82
CA GLU A 106 8.51 -3.32 -12.61
C GLU A 106 7.17 -2.95 -11.98
N LYS A 107 6.19 -2.63 -12.84
CA LYS A 107 4.86 -2.24 -12.38
C LYS A 107 4.01 -3.49 -12.20
N LEU A 108 4.03 -4.03 -10.99
CA LEU A 108 3.07 -5.03 -10.56
C LEU A 108 1.76 -4.36 -10.14
N ALA A 109 0.66 -5.09 -10.30
CA ALA A 109 -0.67 -4.61 -9.94
C ALA A 109 -1.41 -5.68 -9.14
N SER A 110 -1.97 -5.27 -8.00
CA SER A 110 -2.88 -6.09 -7.20
C SER A 110 -4.30 -5.62 -7.43
N ARG A 111 -5.21 -6.56 -7.73
CA ARG A 111 -6.64 -6.26 -7.83
C ARG A 111 -7.27 -6.36 -6.46
N ILE A 112 -7.79 -5.25 -6.00
CA ILE A 112 -8.55 -5.18 -4.76
C ILE A 112 -10.03 -5.18 -5.12
N ASP A 113 -10.77 -6.16 -4.62
CA ASP A 113 -12.17 -6.33 -4.94
C ASP A 113 -12.99 -6.57 -3.66
N PRO A 114 -13.80 -5.58 -3.23
CA PRO A 114 -14.59 -5.66 -1.99
C PRO A 114 -15.65 -6.77 -2.03
N ASN A 115 -15.96 -7.31 -3.22
CA ASN A 115 -16.98 -8.33 -3.42
C ASN A 115 -16.40 -9.72 -3.78
N TYR A 116 -15.07 -9.87 -3.73
CA TYR A 116 -14.42 -11.11 -4.15
C TYR A 116 -14.63 -12.26 -3.16
N ASN A 117 -15.32 -13.31 -3.57
CA ASN A 117 -15.62 -14.46 -2.70
C ASN A 117 -14.72 -15.68 -2.96
N GLY A 118 -13.66 -15.52 -3.76
CA GLY A 118 -12.69 -16.58 -4.02
C GLY A 118 -11.57 -16.63 -2.98
N ALA A 119 -10.64 -17.58 -3.15
CA ALA A 119 -9.44 -17.62 -2.33
C ALA A 119 -8.55 -16.41 -2.64
N VAL A 120 -8.09 -15.70 -1.59
CA VAL A 120 -7.14 -14.59 -1.75
C VAL A 120 -5.87 -15.12 -2.40
N ILE A 121 -5.44 -14.46 -3.47
CA ILE A 121 -4.19 -14.78 -4.15
C ILE A 121 -3.20 -13.69 -3.76
N GLN A 122 -2.13 -14.06 -3.05
CA GLN A 122 -1.01 -13.17 -2.78
C GLN A 122 -0.34 -12.80 -4.11
N ALA A 123 0.09 -11.55 -4.26
CA ALA A 123 0.95 -11.19 -5.38
C ALA A 123 2.39 -11.59 -5.04
N ALA A 124 2.77 -12.81 -5.38
CA ALA A 124 4.17 -13.23 -5.41
C ALA A 124 4.74 -12.97 -6.81
N THR A 125 5.89 -12.28 -6.86
CA THR A 125 6.86 -11.99 -7.95
C THR A 125 6.41 -11.79 -9.41
N ASP A 126 5.29 -12.35 -9.87
CA ASP A 126 4.76 -12.25 -11.23
C ASP A 126 3.22 -12.41 -11.33
N THR A 127 2.50 -12.65 -10.23
CA THR A 127 1.04 -12.90 -10.25
C THR A 127 0.27 -11.71 -9.69
N ALA A 128 -0.63 -11.12 -10.49
CA ALA A 128 -1.59 -10.14 -10.00
C ALA A 128 -2.56 -10.80 -9.02
N GLY A 129 -2.40 -10.52 -7.73
CA GLY A 129 -3.28 -11.02 -6.67
C GLY A 129 -4.70 -10.48 -6.80
N MET A 130 -5.71 -11.27 -6.40
CA MET A 130 -7.07 -10.81 -6.14
C MET A 130 -7.33 -10.87 -4.63
N ILE A 131 -7.58 -9.72 -4.02
CA ILE A 131 -7.69 -9.56 -2.57
C ILE A 131 -9.08 -9.06 -2.22
N ASN A 132 -9.77 -9.79 -1.33
CA ASN A 132 -11.00 -9.31 -0.71
C ASN A 132 -10.65 -8.52 0.55
N VAL A 133 -10.99 -7.23 0.56
CA VAL A 133 -10.81 -6.35 1.71
C VAL A 133 -12.13 -5.87 2.32
N GLY A 134 -13.26 -6.38 1.83
CA GLY A 134 -14.58 -5.83 2.12
C GLY A 134 -14.70 -4.35 1.77
N THR A 135 -15.75 -3.71 2.25
CA THR A 135 -15.98 -2.27 2.05
C THR A 135 -15.48 -1.48 3.26
N ALA A 136 -14.55 -0.55 3.06
CA ALA A 136 -14.11 0.39 4.09
C ALA A 136 -14.01 1.81 3.52
N PRO A 137 -14.38 2.86 4.29
CA PRO A 137 -14.33 4.24 3.81
C PRO A 137 -12.90 4.72 3.49
N TYR A 138 -11.90 4.06 4.07
CA TYR A 138 -10.50 4.43 3.92
C TYR A 138 -9.60 3.21 3.81
N TYR A 139 -8.50 3.36 3.09
CA TYR A 139 -7.42 2.39 3.05
C TYR A 139 -6.07 3.07 3.30
N ALA A 140 -5.10 2.35 3.83
CA ALA A 140 -3.70 2.77 3.87
C ALA A 140 -2.82 1.59 3.45
N ILE A 141 -1.72 1.89 2.78
CA ILE A 141 -0.78 0.90 2.28
C ILE A 141 0.44 0.98 3.19
N ASN A 142 0.81 -0.14 3.80
CA ASN A 142 2.04 -0.28 4.57
C ASN A 142 3.07 -1.02 3.72
N MET A 143 4.29 -0.52 3.68
CA MET A 143 5.44 -1.32 3.30
C MET A 143 6.03 -1.87 4.59
N ASP A 144 5.71 -3.12 4.92
CA ASP A 144 6.24 -3.83 6.07
C ASP A 144 7.48 -4.60 5.62
N ASP A 145 8.58 -4.46 6.35
CA ASP A 145 9.80 -5.21 6.12
C ASP A 145 10.27 -5.80 7.46
N ALA A 146 10.62 -7.08 7.44
CA ALA A 146 11.32 -7.72 8.56
C ALA A 146 12.76 -7.20 8.72
N GLY A 147 13.30 -6.54 7.69
CA GLY A 147 14.59 -5.86 7.64
C GLY A 147 14.49 -4.32 7.55
N GLU A 148 15.65 -3.68 7.41
CA GLU A 148 15.71 -2.23 7.20
C GLU A 148 15.36 -1.91 5.73
N LEU A 149 14.31 -1.12 5.53
CA LEU A 149 13.94 -0.61 4.23
C LEU A 149 15.08 0.25 3.65
N GLY A 150 15.39 0.01 2.37
CA GLY A 150 16.38 0.78 1.63
C GLY A 150 16.00 2.26 1.47
N ALA A 151 17.01 3.12 1.26
CA ALA A 151 16.78 4.53 0.94
C ALA A 151 16.18 4.68 -0.46
N VAL A 152 14.87 4.85 -0.52
CA VAL A 152 14.13 4.72 -1.77
C VAL A 152 12.88 5.59 -1.81
N THR A 153 12.45 5.95 -3.02
CA THR A 153 11.11 6.48 -3.26
C THR A 153 10.23 5.40 -3.87
N THR A 154 9.16 5.05 -3.16
CA THR A 154 8.08 4.20 -3.66
C THR A 154 6.94 5.06 -4.17
N TYR A 155 6.41 4.69 -5.32
CA TYR A 155 5.24 5.27 -5.95
C TYR A 155 4.05 4.35 -5.73
N ILE A 156 2.98 4.92 -5.17
CA ILE A 156 1.72 4.23 -4.95
C ILE A 156 0.68 4.85 -5.88
N VAL A 157 0.02 3.99 -6.66
CA VAL A 157 -1.06 4.41 -7.55
C VAL A 157 -2.27 3.52 -7.33
N ILE A 158 -3.44 4.13 -7.15
CA ILE A 158 -4.72 3.45 -7.17
C ILE A 158 -5.48 3.88 -8.41
N THR A 159 -6.06 2.94 -9.14
CA THR A 159 -6.97 3.21 -10.25
C THR A 159 -8.30 2.53 -10.05
N GLN A 160 -9.39 3.26 -10.29
CA GLN A 160 -10.76 2.75 -10.23
C GLN A 160 -11.56 3.25 -11.45
#